data_AF-A0A2N9ICC5-F1
#
_entry.id   AF-A0A2N9ICC5-F1
#
_cell.length_a   1.000
_cell.length_b   1.000
_cell.length_c   1.000
_cell.angle_alpha   90.00
_cell.angle_beta   90.00
_cell.angle_gamma   90.00
#
_symmetry.space_group_name_H-M   'P 1'
#
loop_
_entity.id
_entity.type
_entity.pdbx_description
1 polymer ?
#
loop_
_entity_poly.entity_id
_entity_poly.type
_entity_poly.pdbx_seq_one_letter_code
_entity_poly.pdbx_strand_id
1 'polypeptide(L)'
;MATTIQSDIRSALHVATLTILSRAAARRAFQSSSLSMRRTTSFRLRAFSSSDSPTSDAVLKAPEKPSICTADEIHYVSVSNSDWRLALWRYHPSPQAPPRNHPLLLLSGVGTNAIGYDLSPGSSFARHMSGQGFDTWILEVRGAGLSVQGSNIKEIKQSANERSGQMEAASRSMTNGAFPVEPQSTNRTDALAESETFAVKGVESESIAKGDMKGVATVWDESRLVMNLTETFMRLSERLSGFLSEGQSKIMSAKLFDQISKLLVDSRLSGRFNEIRDKLLGLLETRENSSIASQIRDLSQRILEDFQKQLDLIVKYDWDFDHYLEEDVPAAIEYVTAACKPKDGKLLAIGHSMGGILLYATLSRCGRDSRLAAIVTLASSLDYTSSKSTLKLLLPLADPAQALSVPVVPLGTLLAAAFPLSSQPPYVLSWLNNLISAEDMMHPELLKKLVLNNFCTIPAKLLLQLTTAFREGGLCDRSGTFSYKDHIHKSNVPILALAGDRDLICPPEAVEDTAKLIPEHLVTYKVFGEPGGPHYAHYDLVGGRLAVEQVYPCIVQFLSRHDSM
;
A
#
# COMPACT_ATOMS: atom_id res chain seq x y z
N MET A 1 54.86 26.32 -38.57
CA MET A 1 56.25 26.22 -38.06
C MET A 1 56.23 26.59 -36.58
N ALA A 2 57.02 25.87 -35.78
CA ALA A 2 57.26 26.02 -34.33
C ALA A 2 56.06 25.59 -33.44
N THR A 3 56.05 24.47 -32.71
CA THR A 3 56.90 24.08 -31.56
C THR A 3 57.36 25.24 -30.71
N THR A 4 56.62 25.58 -29.66
CA THR A 4 57.13 25.84 -28.29
C THR A 4 55.93 25.86 -27.34
N ILE A 5 56.15 25.62 -26.04
CA ILE A 5 55.15 25.53 -24.94
C ILE A 5 54.55 24.12 -24.77
N GLN A 6 55.45 23.14 -24.78
CA GLN A 6 55.29 21.89 -24.02
C GLN A 6 56.34 21.91 -22.90
N SER A 7 56.15 22.83 -21.94
CA SER A 7 56.85 22.91 -20.66
C SER A 7 55.96 23.66 -19.67
N ASP A 8 55.87 23.16 -18.44
CA ASP A 8 55.29 23.83 -17.25
C ASP A 8 53.81 23.61 -16.86
N ILE A 9 53.34 22.35 -16.92
CA ILE A 9 52.52 21.81 -15.81
C ILE A 9 53.05 20.41 -15.44
N ARG A 10 54.35 20.36 -15.14
CA ARG A 10 55.05 19.21 -14.54
C ARG A 10 55.75 19.61 -13.23
N SER A 11 55.10 20.44 -12.42
CA SER A 11 55.63 20.87 -11.11
C SER A 11 54.65 20.72 -9.94
N ALA A 12 53.66 19.83 -10.04
CA ALA A 12 52.77 19.53 -8.90
C ALA A 12 52.40 18.04 -8.72
N LEU A 13 53.00 17.15 -9.51
CA LEU A 13 52.75 15.69 -9.43
C LEU A 13 54.08 14.93 -9.56
N HIS A 14 54.91 15.08 -8.53
CA HIS A 14 55.97 14.14 -8.18
C HIS A 14 56.22 14.25 -6.67
N VAL A 15 56.41 13.08 -6.04
CA VAL A 15 56.75 12.83 -4.62
C VAL A 15 55.54 12.67 -3.66
N ALA A 16 54.90 11.49 -3.71
CA ALA A 16 54.63 10.65 -2.52
C ALA A 16 53.84 9.37 -2.89
N THR A 17 54.37 8.56 -3.81
CA THR A 17 53.92 7.17 -4.00
C THR A 17 55.16 6.28 -4.02
N LEU A 18 55.75 6.04 -2.84
CA LEU A 18 56.83 5.06 -2.64
C LEU A 18 57.03 4.85 -1.12
N THR A 19 56.12 4.13 -0.48
CA THR A 19 56.38 3.43 0.79
C THR A 19 55.37 2.30 1.00
N ILE A 20 55.30 1.39 0.03
CA ILE A 20 54.74 0.05 0.22
C ILE A 20 55.84 -0.91 -0.25
N LEU A 21 56.15 -1.90 0.60
CA LEU A 21 57.20 -2.93 0.47
C LEU A 21 58.55 -2.59 1.12
N SER A 22 58.58 -2.59 2.46
CA SER A 22 59.64 -3.24 3.25
C SER A 22 59.44 -2.98 4.75
N ARG A 23 58.63 -3.81 5.41
CA ARG A 23 58.75 -4.16 6.84
C ARG A 23 57.72 -5.24 7.20
N ALA A 24 57.94 -6.42 6.63
CA ALA A 24 57.61 -7.66 7.31
C ALA A 24 58.77 -8.03 8.23
N ALA A 25 58.46 -8.76 9.30
CA ALA A 25 59.35 -9.32 10.33
C ALA A 25 59.70 -8.40 11.51
N ALA A 26 58.94 -8.54 12.61
CA ALA A 26 59.43 -9.00 13.91
C ALA A 26 58.53 -8.48 15.06
N ARG A 27 57.65 -9.35 15.60
CA ARG A 27 57.71 -9.89 16.98
C ARG A 27 56.36 -10.44 17.44
N ARG A 28 56.42 -11.67 17.95
CA ARG A 28 55.36 -12.47 18.57
C ARG A 28 55.04 -11.98 19.99
N ALA A 29 53.85 -12.41 20.42
CA ALA A 29 53.37 -12.67 21.77
C ALA A 29 52.99 -11.45 22.63
N PHE A 30 51.70 -11.32 22.96
CA PHE A 30 51.18 -11.51 24.33
C PHE A 30 49.64 -11.58 24.30
N GLN A 31 49.10 -12.42 25.18
CA GLN A 31 47.69 -12.76 25.33
C GLN A 31 46.88 -11.69 26.07
N SER A 32 45.56 -11.77 25.87
CA SER A 32 44.47 -11.59 26.85
C SER A 32 43.72 -10.25 26.93
N SER A 33 42.39 -10.42 26.95
CA SER A 33 41.32 -9.52 27.40
C SER A 33 40.98 -8.28 26.54
N SER A 34 40.00 -8.44 25.64
CA SER A 34 39.18 -7.32 25.17
C SER A 34 37.80 -7.40 25.82
N LEU A 35 37.55 -6.49 26.76
CA LEU A 35 36.23 -6.10 27.22
C LEU A 35 35.49 -5.48 26.03
N SER A 36 34.64 -6.28 25.36
CA SER A 36 33.71 -5.78 24.35
C SER A 36 32.53 -5.10 25.05
N MET A 37 32.55 -3.78 25.04
CA MET A 37 31.43 -2.93 25.43
C MET A 37 30.32 -3.11 24.37
N ARG A 38 29.46 -4.11 24.56
CA ARG A 38 28.24 -4.34 23.78
C ARG A 38 27.29 -3.17 23.97
N ARG A 39 27.21 -2.29 22.98
CA ARG A 39 26.11 -1.32 22.86
C ARG A 39 24.95 -2.00 22.14
N THR A 40 24.16 -2.77 22.87
CA THR A 40 22.89 -3.32 22.39
C THR A 40 21.81 -2.27 22.57
N THR A 41 21.33 -1.67 21.48
CA THR A 41 20.06 -0.94 21.49
C THR A 41 18.93 -1.96 21.48
N SER A 42 18.55 -2.42 22.67
CA SER A 42 17.31 -3.17 22.87
C SER A 42 16.14 -2.20 22.74
N PHE A 43 15.36 -2.30 21.67
CA PHE A 43 14.02 -1.73 21.63
C PHE A 43 13.15 -2.56 22.57
N ARG A 44 13.13 -2.19 23.86
CA ARG A 44 12.08 -2.61 24.79
C ARG A 44 10.84 -1.78 24.46
N LEU A 45 9.77 -2.45 24.01
CA LEU A 45 8.41 -1.94 24.19
C LEU A 45 8.26 -1.64 25.69
N ARG A 46 8.29 -0.35 26.03
CA ARG A 46 8.15 0.10 27.41
C ARG A 46 6.67 -0.03 27.73
N ALA A 47 6.30 -1.09 28.44
CA ALA A 47 5.01 -1.19 29.09
C ALA A 47 4.87 -0.01 30.06
N PHE A 48 4.13 1.02 29.65
CA PHE A 48 3.70 2.08 30.55
C PHE A 48 2.42 1.60 31.25
N SER A 49 2.61 1.06 32.44
CA SER A 49 1.59 1.12 33.48
C SER A 49 1.57 2.55 34.00
N SER A 50 0.83 3.45 33.35
CA SER A 50 0.39 4.70 33.97
C SER A 50 -1.08 4.52 34.35
N SER A 51 -1.32 4.49 35.66
CA SER A 51 -2.61 4.55 36.30
C SER A 51 -3.22 5.95 36.18
N ASP A 52 -3.44 6.41 34.95
CA ASP A 52 -4.22 7.60 34.63
C ASP A 52 -5.28 7.21 33.62
N SER A 53 -6.54 7.29 34.02
CA SER A 53 -7.69 7.07 33.15
C SER A 53 -7.60 7.98 31.92
N PRO A 54 -7.63 7.47 30.67
CA PRO A 54 -7.72 8.32 29.51
C PRO A 54 -9.08 9.00 29.53
N THR A 55 -9.07 10.31 29.66
CA THR A 55 -10.21 11.19 29.46
C THR A 55 -10.89 10.90 28.12
N SER A 56 -12.23 11.00 28.11
CA SER A 56 -13.20 10.47 27.15
C SER A 56 -13.18 11.03 25.71
N ASP A 57 -12.06 11.57 25.22
CA ASP A 57 -11.98 12.20 23.89
C ASP A 57 -11.26 11.35 22.83
N ALA A 58 -10.54 10.29 23.21
CA ALA A 58 -9.68 9.53 22.29
C ALA A 58 -10.40 8.43 21.47
N VAL A 59 -11.63 8.08 21.86
CA VAL A 59 -12.34 6.87 21.40
C VAL A 59 -13.82 7.17 21.25
N LEU A 60 -14.37 6.92 20.07
CA LEU A 60 -15.77 7.23 19.78
C LEU A 60 -16.49 6.01 19.22
N LYS A 61 -17.36 5.40 20.03
CA LYS A 61 -18.45 4.57 19.51
C LYS A 61 -19.47 5.49 18.87
N ALA A 62 -19.72 5.36 17.58
CA ALA A 62 -20.67 6.23 16.91
C ALA A 62 -22.11 5.78 17.23
N PRO A 63 -23.00 6.68 17.72
CA PRO A 63 -24.39 6.33 18.00
C PRO A 63 -25.22 6.12 16.72
N GLU A 64 -24.81 6.73 15.61
CA GLU A 64 -25.38 6.52 14.28
C GLU A 64 -24.28 6.06 13.33
N LYS A 65 -24.54 4.98 12.59
CA LYS A 65 -23.60 4.39 11.64
C LYS A 65 -23.80 5.00 10.24
N PRO A 66 -22.72 5.25 9.48
CA PRO A 66 -22.84 5.55 8.06
C PRO A 66 -23.62 4.44 7.34
N SER A 67 -24.40 4.79 6.32
CA SER A 67 -25.35 3.88 5.65
C SER A 67 -24.70 2.64 5.03
N ILE A 68 -23.45 2.77 4.56
CA ILE A 68 -22.68 1.65 4.00
C ILE A 68 -22.22 0.66 5.09
N CYS A 69 -22.21 1.08 6.37
CA CYS A 69 -21.78 0.26 7.50
C CYS A 69 -22.89 -0.67 7.99
N THR A 70 -22.75 -1.93 7.64
CA THR A 70 -23.69 -3.01 7.93
C THR A 70 -23.39 -3.76 9.23
N ALA A 71 -22.24 -3.51 9.86
CA ALA A 71 -21.86 -4.08 11.17
C ALA A 71 -22.79 -3.64 12.31
N ASP A 72 -22.74 -4.30 13.46
CA ASP A 72 -23.59 -3.91 14.60
C ASP A 72 -23.17 -2.56 15.18
N GLU A 73 -21.85 -2.34 15.26
CA GLU A 73 -21.26 -1.09 15.78
C GLU A 73 -20.11 -0.61 14.89
N ILE A 74 -19.89 0.70 14.88
CA ILE A 74 -18.68 1.30 14.31
C ILE A 74 -17.99 2.15 15.36
N HIS A 75 -16.68 1.99 15.43
CA HIS A 75 -15.81 2.67 16.38
C HIS A 75 -14.72 3.42 15.63
N TYR A 76 -14.36 4.59 16.15
CA TYR A 76 -13.25 5.38 15.64
C TYR A 76 -12.12 5.45 16.66
N VAL A 77 -10.94 4.99 16.26
CA VAL A 77 -9.75 4.93 17.11
C VAL A 77 -8.71 5.93 16.62
N SER A 78 -8.22 6.74 17.55
CA SER A 78 -7.13 7.68 17.29
C SER A 78 -5.81 6.95 17.10
N VAL A 79 -5.02 7.39 16.12
CA VAL A 79 -3.64 6.91 15.95
C VAL A 79 -2.67 7.92 16.52
N SER A 80 -1.65 7.44 17.21
CA SER A 80 -0.60 8.31 17.78
C SER A 80 0.11 9.09 16.68
N ASN A 81 0.40 10.36 16.94
CA ASN A 81 1.10 11.26 16.00
C ASN A 81 0.39 11.46 14.65
N SER A 82 -0.94 11.27 14.62
CA SER A 82 -1.72 11.39 13.39
C SER A 82 -3.11 11.96 13.62
N ASP A 83 -3.62 12.68 12.62
CA ASP A 83 -5.02 13.14 12.58
C ASP A 83 -5.97 12.05 12.09
N TRP A 84 -5.45 10.86 11.74
CA TRP A 84 -6.25 9.73 11.33
C TRP A 84 -7.08 9.17 12.50
N ARG A 85 -8.27 8.73 12.12
CA ARG A 85 -9.25 8.03 12.94
C ARG A 85 -9.62 6.75 12.20
N LEU A 86 -9.14 5.62 12.72
CA LEU A 86 -9.34 4.31 12.12
C LEU A 86 -10.75 3.82 12.40
N ALA A 87 -11.45 3.36 11.38
CA ALA A 87 -12.75 2.73 11.52
C ALA A 87 -12.58 1.26 11.90
N LEU A 88 -13.29 0.85 12.94
CA LEU A 88 -13.42 -0.52 13.41
C LEU A 88 -14.88 -0.94 13.34
N TRP A 89 -15.18 -1.93 12.50
CA TRP A 89 -16.52 -2.48 12.35
C TRP A 89 -16.66 -3.68 13.27
N ARG A 90 -17.63 -3.65 14.20
CA ARG A 90 -17.85 -4.74 15.17
C ARG A 90 -19.11 -5.52 14.87
N TYR A 91 -18.98 -6.84 14.87
CA TYR A 91 -20.06 -7.80 14.78
C TYR A 91 -20.12 -8.60 16.07
N HIS A 92 -21.24 -8.49 16.79
CA HIS A 92 -21.42 -9.15 18.07
C HIS A 92 -21.52 -10.65 17.89
N PRO A 93 -20.97 -11.45 18.83
CA PRO A 93 -21.08 -12.90 18.74
C PRO A 93 -22.54 -13.32 18.87
N SER A 94 -22.94 -14.33 18.09
CA SER A 94 -24.29 -14.90 18.21
C SER A 94 -24.50 -15.49 19.61
N PRO A 95 -25.59 -15.14 20.33
CA PRO A 95 -25.90 -15.72 21.64
C PRO A 95 -26.14 -17.23 21.62
N GLN A 96 -26.39 -17.79 20.43
CA GLN A 96 -26.64 -19.22 20.23
C GLN A 96 -25.35 -20.02 19.95
N ALA A 97 -24.23 -19.33 19.70
CA ALA A 97 -22.95 -19.95 19.40
C ALA A 97 -22.14 -20.23 20.67
N PRO A 98 -21.15 -21.14 20.61
CA PRO A 98 -20.24 -21.36 21.73
C PRO A 98 -19.51 -20.07 22.12
N PRO A 99 -19.36 -19.76 23.42
CA PRO A 99 -18.60 -18.59 23.85
C PRO A 99 -17.13 -18.74 23.47
N ARG A 100 -16.49 -17.62 23.13
CA ARG A 100 -15.07 -17.54 22.77
C ARG A 100 -14.30 -16.75 23.82
N ASN A 101 -13.04 -17.11 24.04
CA ASN A 101 -12.19 -16.42 25.01
C ASN A 101 -11.53 -15.17 24.43
N HIS A 102 -11.22 -15.19 23.14
CA HIS A 102 -10.53 -14.11 22.45
C HIS A 102 -11.44 -13.44 21.41
N PRO A 103 -11.40 -12.10 21.28
CA PRO A 103 -11.97 -11.40 20.12
C PRO A 103 -11.19 -11.75 18.86
N LEU A 104 -11.85 -11.60 17.71
CA LEU A 104 -11.28 -11.86 16.40
C LEU A 104 -11.08 -10.55 15.64
N LEU A 105 -9.84 -10.23 15.26
CA LEU A 105 -9.50 -9.06 14.44
C LEU A 105 -9.25 -9.47 12.98
N LEU A 106 -9.93 -8.83 12.04
CA LEU A 106 -9.81 -9.02 10.60
C LEU A 106 -9.06 -7.85 9.97
N LEU A 107 -7.99 -8.15 9.22
CA LEU A 107 -7.15 -7.17 8.53
C LEU A 107 -7.31 -7.33 7.01
N SER A 108 -7.76 -6.27 6.34
CA SER A 108 -7.98 -6.28 4.89
C SER A 108 -6.67 -6.19 4.08
N GLY A 109 -6.73 -6.58 2.81
CA GLY A 109 -5.64 -6.48 1.84
C GLY A 109 -5.30 -5.06 1.40
N VAL A 110 -4.31 -4.93 0.52
CA VAL A 110 -3.81 -3.63 0.05
C VAL A 110 -4.90 -2.86 -0.69
N GLY A 111 -5.14 -1.63 -0.25
CA GLY A 111 -6.17 -0.77 -0.85
C GLY A 111 -7.57 -1.39 -0.79
N THR A 112 -7.86 -2.27 0.17
CA THR A 112 -9.20 -2.83 0.38
C THR A 112 -9.77 -2.37 1.72
N ASN A 113 -11.05 -2.63 1.98
CA ASN A 113 -11.73 -2.12 3.17
C ASN A 113 -12.69 -3.17 3.77
N ALA A 114 -13.57 -2.77 4.69
CA ALA A 114 -14.43 -3.71 5.40
C ALA A 114 -15.49 -4.40 4.52
N ILE A 115 -15.86 -3.80 3.39
CA ILE A 115 -16.82 -4.37 2.44
C ILE A 115 -16.33 -5.70 1.88
N GLY A 116 -15.02 -5.86 1.76
CA GLY A 116 -14.45 -7.13 1.38
C GLY A 116 -14.90 -8.29 2.29
N TYR A 117 -15.02 -8.06 3.59
CA TYR A 117 -15.41 -9.09 4.54
C TYR A 117 -16.94 -9.18 4.77
N ASP A 118 -17.73 -8.21 4.31
CA ASP A 118 -19.20 -8.18 4.42
C ASP A 118 -19.86 -7.72 3.10
N LEU A 119 -19.67 -8.50 2.03
CA LEU A 119 -20.22 -8.18 0.69
C LEU A 119 -21.75 -8.20 0.69
N SER A 120 -22.37 -9.17 1.34
CA SER A 120 -23.82 -9.23 1.51
C SER A 120 -24.19 -10.09 2.71
N PRO A 121 -25.42 -10.01 3.25
CA PRO A 121 -25.83 -10.88 4.35
C PRO A 121 -25.63 -12.39 4.08
N GLY A 122 -25.76 -12.82 2.82
CA GLY A 122 -25.52 -14.21 2.41
C GLY A 122 -24.09 -14.54 1.97
N SER A 123 -23.21 -13.54 1.88
CA SER A 123 -21.78 -13.69 1.55
C SER A 123 -20.99 -12.69 2.39
N SER A 124 -20.75 -13.09 3.65
CA SER A 124 -20.09 -12.29 4.67
C SER A 124 -19.25 -13.16 5.56
N PHE A 125 -17.93 -12.99 5.45
CA PHE A 125 -16.99 -13.69 6.30
C PHE A 125 -17.11 -13.21 7.75
N ALA A 126 -17.28 -11.89 7.96
CA ALA A 126 -17.39 -11.31 9.30
C ALA A 126 -18.63 -11.82 10.06
N ARG A 127 -19.80 -11.86 9.40
CA ARG A 127 -21.02 -12.43 10.00
C ARG A 127 -20.92 -13.92 10.23
N HIS A 128 -20.25 -14.65 9.34
CA HIS A 128 -20.02 -16.07 9.56
C HIS A 128 -19.22 -16.30 10.84
N MET A 129 -18.11 -15.56 11.03
CA MET A 129 -17.27 -15.70 12.23
C MET A 129 -18.02 -15.26 13.51
N SER A 130 -18.79 -14.17 13.47
CA SER A 130 -19.66 -13.79 14.59
C SER A 130 -20.74 -14.84 14.90
N GLY A 131 -21.29 -15.47 13.86
CA GLY A 131 -22.20 -16.62 13.97
C GLY A 131 -21.55 -17.86 14.60
N GLN A 132 -20.21 -17.97 14.58
CA GLN A 132 -19.44 -19.01 15.26
C GLN A 132 -19.01 -18.62 16.69
N GLY A 133 -19.52 -17.50 17.20
CA GLY A 133 -19.34 -17.03 18.58
C GLY A 133 -18.18 -16.07 18.80
N PHE A 134 -17.44 -15.70 17.75
CA PHE A 134 -16.33 -14.75 17.87
C PHE A 134 -16.84 -13.31 17.90
N ASP A 135 -16.43 -12.53 18.89
CA ASP A 135 -16.60 -11.06 18.86
C ASP A 135 -15.67 -10.50 17.76
N THR A 136 -16.26 -10.20 16.61
CA THR A 136 -15.52 -10.04 15.35
C THR A 136 -15.38 -8.57 14.98
N TRP A 137 -14.16 -8.13 14.74
CA TRP A 137 -13.78 -6.77 14.44
C TRP A 137 -13.07 -6.69 13.10
N ILE A 138 -13.44 -5.76 12.24
CA ILE A 138 -12.69 -5.46 11.01
C ILE A 138 -11.98 -4.13 11.17
N LEU A 139 -10.67 -4.11 10.93
CA LEU A 139 -9.87 -2.89 10.86
C LEU A 139 -9.83 -2.34 9.45
N GLU A 140 -10.24 -1.08 9.30
CA GLU A 140 -9.88 -0.25 8.15
C GLU A 140 -8.68 0.62 8.52
N VAL A 141 -7.53 0.36 7.92
CA VAL A 141 -6.31 1.17 8.12
C VAL A 141 -6.45 2.60 7.58
N ARG A 142 -5.51 3.49 7.89
CA ARG A 142 -5.54 4.87 7.38
C ARG A 142 -5.63 4.89 5.86
N GLY A 143 -6.48 5.77 5.33
CA GLY A 143 -6.77 5.85 3.89
C GLY A 143 -7.80 4.85 3.35
N ALA A 144 -8.16 3.80 4.09
CA ALA A 144 -9.14 2.81 3.65
C ALA A 144 -10.57 3.13 4.13
N GLY A 145 -11.57 2.83 3.28
CA GLY A 145 -12.99 2.81 3.65
C GLY A 145 -13.46 4.04 4.43
N LEU A 146 -14.03 3.80 5.60
CA LEU A 146 -14.58 4.81 6.51
C LEU A 146 -13.56 5.38 7.50
N SER A 147 -12.28 4.97 7.43
CA SER A 147 -11.22 5.67 8.15
C SER A 147 -11.07 7.08 7.59
N VAL A 148 -11.02 8.07 8.48
CA VAL A 148 -11.07 9.50 8.13
C VAL A 148 -10.02 10.29 8.90
N GLN A 149 -9.72 11.48 8.41
CA GLN A 149 -9.00 12.49 9.20
C GLN A 149 -10.04 13.35 9.92
N GLY A 150 -9.84 13.62 11.19
CA GLY A 150 -10.80 14.44 11.95
C GLY A 150 -10.37 14.66 13.39
N SER A 151 -10.53 15.90 13.86
CA SER A 151 -10.09 16.30 15.19
C SER A 151 -11.16 16.02 16.26
N ASN A 152 -12.45 16.11 15.87
CA ASN A 152 -13.59 15.95 16.77
C ASN A 152 -14.69 15.05 16.19
N ILE A 153 -15.63 14.64 17.05
CA ILE A 153 -16.69 13.69 16.68
C ILE A 153 -17.61 14.17 15.54
N LYS A 154 -17.85 15.48 15.42
CA LYS A 154 -18.76 16.01 14.40
C LYS A 154 -18.12 15.92 13.02
N GLU A 155 -16.85 16.31 12.92
CA GLU A 155 -16.06 16.18 11.69
C GLU A 155 -15.95 14.71 11.26
N ILE A 156 -15.61 13.82 12.18
CA ILE A 156 -15.47 12.38 11.89
C ILE A 156 -16.77 11.82 11.32
N LYS A 157 -17.91 12.11 11.97
CA LYS A 157 -19.23 11.66 11.50
C LYS A 157 -19.57 12.22 10.12
N GLN A 158 -19.36 13.51 9.91
CA GLN A 158 -19.65 14.16 8.64
C GLN A 158 -18.80 13.54 7.52
N SER A 159 -17.48 13.45 7.70
CA SER A 159 -16.58 12.85 6.71
C SER A 159 -16.89 11.38 6.43
N ALA A 160 -17.26 10.61 7.46
CA ALA A 160 -17.65 9.21 7.28
C ALA A 160 -18.96 9.07 6.48
N ASN A 161 -19.96 9.93 6.75
CA ASN A 161 -21.21 9.95 6.00
C ASN A 161 -21.01 10.42 4.54
N GLU A 162 -20.15 11.40 4.32
CA GLU A 162 -19.78 11.85 2.97
C GLU A 162 -19.10 10.72 2.17
N ARG A 163 -18.14 10.00 2.78
CA ARG A 163 -17.52 8.82 2.16
C ARG A 163 -18.53 7.72 1.86
N SER A 164 -19.41 7.41 2.81
CA SER A 164 -20.50 6.44 2.64
C SER A 164 -21.37 6.81 1.44
N GLY A 165 -21.77 8.08 1.32
CA GLY A 165 -22.54 8.59 0.19
C GLY A 165 -21.81 8.46 -1.15
N GLN A 166 -20.49 8.72 -1.19
CA GLN A 166 -19.68 8.55 -2.39
C GLN A 166 -19.60 7.09 -2.85
N MET A 167 -19.40 6.15 -1.91
CA MET A 167 -19.37 4.71 -2.21
C MET A 167 -20.71 4.22 -2.78
N GLU A 168 -21.82 4.62 -2.15
CA GLU A 168 -23.15 4.28 -2.66
C GLU A 168 -23.44 4.91 -4.03
N ALA A 169 -23.03 6.16 -4.25
CA ALA A 169 -23.22 6.83 -5.54
C ALA A 169 -22.46 6.13 -6.67
N ALA A 170 -21.22 5.67 -6.41
CA ALA A 170 -20.44 4.88 -7.36
C ALA A 170 -21.15 3.56 -7.74
N SER A 171 -21.83 2.94 -6.76
CA SER A 171 -22.64 1.74 -7.01
C SER A 171 -23.87 2.00 -7.88
N ARG A 172 -24.55 3.15 -7.70
CA ARG A 172 -25.78 3.51 -8.43
C ARG A 172 -25.53 4.05 -9.85
N SER A 173 -24.43 4.78 -10.08
CA SER A 173 -24.14 5.34 -11.40
C SER A 173 -23.94 4.24 -12.47
N MET A 174 -23.43 3.08 -12.06
CA MET A 174 -23.25 1.91 -12.93
C MET A 174 -24.49 1.01 -13.09
N THR A 175 -25.60 1.25 -12.38
CA THR A 175 -26.87 0.56 -12.64
C THR A 175 -27.72 1.27 -13.69
N ASN A 176 -27.51 2.58 -13.90
CA ASN A 176 -28.29 3.39 -14.84
C ASN A 176 -27.63 3.53 -16.24
N GLY A 177 -26.49 2.87 -16.48
CA GLY A 177 -25.78 2.88 -17.76
C GLY A 177 -26.35 1.95 -18.84
N ALA A 178 -27.55 1.38 -18.66
CA ALA A 178 -28.26 0.69 -19.73
C ALA A 178 -28.81 1.75 -20.69
N PHE A 179 -28.17 1.90 -21.85
CA PHE A 179 -28.66 2.74 -22.94
C PHE A 179 -30.15 2.43 -23.22
N PRO A 180 -31.02 3.45 -23.40
CA PRO A 180 -32.37 3.19 -23.89
C PRO A 180 -32.26 2.71 -25.33
N VAL A 181 -32.66 1.46 -25.55
CA VAL A 181 -32.87 0.91 -26.90
C VAL A 181 -34.16 1.55 -27.44
N GLU A 182 -34.02 2.57 -28.27
CA GLU A 182 -35.10 2.95 -29.18
C GLU A 182 -35.15 1.95 -30.35
N PRO A 183 -36.34 1.44 -30.72
CA PRO A 183 -36.47 0.42 -31.75
C PRO A 183 -36.59 1.06 -33.14
N GLN A 184 -35.64 0.79 -34.05
CA GLN A 184 -35.84 1.02 -35.49
C GLN A 184 -35.30 -0.11 -36.37
N SER A 185 -36.26 -0.88 -36.88
CA SER A 185 -36.43 -1.48 -38.23
C SER A 185 -35.22 -2.01 -39.04
N THR A 186 -35.19 -3.34 -39.15
CA THR A 186 -35.07 -4.20 -40.37
C THR A 186 -34.34 -3.68 -41.62
N ASN A 187 -33.26 -4.37 -42.03
CA ASN A 187 -33.22 -5.27 -43.21
C ASN A 187 -31.82 -5.90 -43.47
N ARG A 188 -31.80 -7.24 -43.66
CA ARG A 188 -30.97 -8.16 -44.51
C ARG A 188 -29.49 -7.80 -44.84
N THR A 189 -28.49 -8.71 -44.91
CA THR A 189 -28.43 -10.13 -45.35
C THR A 189 -27.04 -10.73 -45.02
N ASP A 190 -27.02 -12.03 -44.71
CA ASP A 190 -26.01 -13.12 -44.88
C ASP A 190 -24.55 -12.83 -45.31
N ALA A 191 -23.57 -13.45 -44.62
CA ALA A 191 -22.75 -14.57 -45.13
C ALA A 191 -21.50 -14.89 -44.27
N LEU A 192 -21.11 -16.16 -44.30
CA LEU A 192 -20.09 -16.93 -43.56
C LEU A 192 -18.62 -16.56 -43.90
N ALA A 193 -17.68 -16.84 -42.99
CA ALA A 193 -16.49 -17.72 -43.21
C ALA A 193 -15.37 -17.54 -42.16
N GLU A 194 -14.59 -18.62 -42.03
CA GLU A 194 -13.63 -19.00 -41.00
C GLU A 194 -12.21 -18.39 -41.12
N SER A 195 -11.45 -18.54 -40.02
CA SER A 195 -10.00 -18.77 -39.83
C SER A 195 -8.95 -18.08 -40.73
N GLU A 196 -7.88 -17.55 -40.11
CA GLU A 196 -6.53 -18.16 -40.21
C GLU A 196 -5.48 -17.48 -39.30
N THR A 197 -4.67 -18.34 -38.69
CA THR A 197 -3.45 -18.09 -37.92
C THR A 197 -2.26 -17.68 -38.80
N PHE A 198 -1.40 -16.78 -38.32
CA PHE A 198 -0.01 -16.69 -38.81
C PHE A 198 0.99 -16.51 -37.66
N ALA A 199 1.97 -17.42 -37.63
CA ALA A 199 3.15 -17.42 -36.79
C ALA A 199 4.34 -16.78 -37.52
N VAL A 200 5.21 -16.07 -36.78
CA VAL A 200 6.55 -15.68 -37.26
C VAL A 200 7.57 -15.83 -36.12
N LYS A 201 8.57 -16.70 -36.34
CA LYS A 201 9.87 -16.81 -35.64
C LYS A 201 10.64 -15.49 -35.82
N GLY A 202 11.34 -14.89 -34.86
CA GLY A 202 12.38 -15.41 -33.98
C GLY A 202 13.73 -14.82 -34.40
N VAL A 203 14.36 -14.00 -33.55
CA VAL A 203 15.81 -13.66 -33.60
C VAL A 203 16.30 -13.38 -32.17
N GLU A 204 17.30 -14.15 -31.73
CA GLU A 204 18.09 -13.99 -30.52
C GLU A 204 19.13 -12.87 -30.66
N SER A 205 19.59 -12.27 -29.54
CA SER A 205 21.00 -11.93 -29.31
C SER A 205 21.29 -11.52 -27.86
N GLU A 206 22.52 -11.80 -27.45
CA GLU A 206 23.04 -12.08 -26.11
C GLU A 206 23.46 -10.89 -25.22
N SER A 207 23.54 -11.24 -23.92
CA SER A 207 24.30 -10.73 -22.77
C SER A 207 25.47 -9.76 -22.95
N ILE A 208 25.67 -8.82 -21.99
CA ILE A 208 26.97 -8.49 -21.35
C ILE A 208 26.75 -8.10 -19.86
N ALA A 209 27.78 -8.37 -19.06
CA ALA A 209 27.85 -8.61 -17.62
C ALA A 209 27.91 -7.42 -16.64
N LYS A 210 27.55 -7.77 -15.38
CA LYS A 210 27.98 -7.34 -14.04
C LYS A 210 28.94 -6.15 -13.89
N GLY A 211 28.60 -5.26 -12.94
CA GLY A 211 29.52 -4.41 -12.20
C GLY A 211 28.96 -4.03 -10.82
N ASP A 212 29.64 -4.47 -9.76
CA ASP A 212 29.41 -4.11 -8.34
C ASP A 212 29.65 -2.61 -8.07
N MET A 213 28.88 -2.00 -7.17
CA MET A 213 29.40 -0.95 -6.28
C MET A 213 28.66 -0.92 -4.94
N LYS A 214 29.42 -1.26 -3.89
CA LYS A 214 29.09 -1.08 -2.47
C LYS A 214 29.28 0.38 -2.04
N GLY A 215 28.32 0.88 -1.24
CA GLY A 215 28.56 1.71 -0.06
C GLY A 215 28.57 3.23 -0.27
N VAL A 216 27.61 3.92 0.37
CA VAL A 216 27.80 4.93 1.45
C VAL A 216 26.49 5.74 1.65
N ALA A 217 26.04 5.79 2.92
CA ALA A 217 25.27 6.81 3.65
C ALA A 217 23.94 7.36 3.07
N THR A 218 22.79 7.15 3.72
CA THR A 218 22.23 7.91 4.88
C THR A 218 22.18 9.42 4.71
N VAL A 219 20.99 9.97 5.01
CA VAL A 219 20.51 11.36 4.94
C VAL A 219 19.74 11.66 3.65
N TRP A 220 18.41 11.68 3.80
CA TRP A 220 17.45 12.14 2.80
C TRP A 220 17.66 13.65 2.65
N ASP A 221 18.35 14.05 1.59
CA ASP A 221 18.74 15.44 1.37
C ASP A 221 17.57 16.19 0.72
N GLU A 222 17.02 17.20 1.43
CA GLU A 222 16.00 18.13 0.94
C GLU A 222 16.40 18.73 -0.43
N SER A 223 17.70 18.79 -0.71
CA SER A 223 18.29 19.23 -1.97
C SER A 223 17.81 18.43 -3.20
N ARG A 224 17.48 17.15 -3.05
CA ARG A 224 17.13 16.26 -4.17
C ARG A 224 15.68 16.44 -4.62
N LEU A 225 14.80 16.79 -3.68
CA LEU A 225 13.41 17.15 -3.94
C LEU A 225 13.34 18.54 -4.59
N VAL A 226 14.17 19.47 -4.13
CA VAL A 226 14.40 20.77 -4.77
C VAL A 226 14.98 20.60 -6.18
N MET A 227 15.88 19.63 -6.40
CA MET A 227 16.47 19.36 -7.72
C MET A 227 15.46 18.79 -8.72
N ASN A 228 14.63 17.82 -8.33
CA ASN A 228 13.56 17.29 -9.19
C ASN A 228 12.49 18.34 -9.49
N LEU A 229 12.18 19.18 -8.51
CA LEU A 229 11.27 20.30 -8.69
C LEU A 229 11.87 21.34 -9.65
N THR A 230 13.16 21.64 -9.51
CA THR A 230 13.92 22.50 -10.42
C THR A 230 13.96 21.93 -11.83
N GLU A 231 14.16 20.62 -12.00
CA GLU A 231 14.17 19.97 -13.31
C GLU A 231 12.78 20.00 -13.98
N THR A 232 11.73 19.80 -13.21
CA THR A 232 10.35 19.91 -13.68
C THR A 232 10.04 21.35 -14.10
N PHE A 233 10.47 22.34 -13.31
CA PHE A 233 10.36 23.76 -13.64
C PHE A 233 11.22 24.14 -14.87
N MET A 234 12.40 23.56 -15.05
CA MET A 234 13.25 23.78 -16.23
C MET A 234 12.62 23.20 -17.50
N ARG A 235 12.04 22.01 -17.46
CA ARG A 235 11.27 21.44 -18.59
C ARG A 235 10.04 22.29 -18.92
N LEU A 236 9.40 22.85 -17.90
CA LEU A 236 8.30 23.79 -18.05
C LEU A 236 8.78 25.10 -18.71
N SER A 237 9.96 25.59 -18.32
CA SER A 237 10.63 26.77 -18.87
C SER A 237 10.97 26.60 -20.35
N GLU A 238 11.48 25.43 -20.74
CA GLU A 238 11.73 25.11 -22.16
C GLU A 238 10.44 25.12 -22.98
N ARG A 239 9.34 24.55 -22.43
CA ARG A 239 8.03 24.59 -23.08
C ARG A 239 7.46 26.00 -23.18
N LEU A 240 7.60 26.83 -22.14
CA LEU A 240 7.19 28.24 -22.14
C LEU A 240 8.06 29.12 -23.05
N SER A 241 9.35 28.82 -23.17
CA SER A 241 10.28 29.51 -24.08
C SER A 241 9.94 29.27 -25.55
N GLY A 242 9.26 28.17 -25.87
CA GLY A 242 8.76 27.88 -27.22
C GLY A 242 7.56 28.76 -27.65
N PHE A 243 6.85 29.38 -26.70
CA PHE A 243 5.64 30.19 -26.96
C PHE A 243 5.88 31.71 -26.95
N LEU A 244 7.14 32.14 -26.78
CA LEU A 244 7.48 33.52 -26.44
C LEU A 244 8.40 34.14 -27.51
N SER A 245 7.94 35.19 -28.20
CA SER A 245 8.77 35.93 -29.17
C SER A 245 10.00 36.57 -28.52
N GLU A 246 11.13 36.48 -29.21
CA GLU A 246 12.46 36.81 -28.70
C GLU A 246 12.64 38.27 -28.27
N GLY A 247 13.11 38.45 -27.03
CA GLY A 247 13.70 39.72 -26.58
C GLY A 247 13.32 40.12 -25.15
N GLN A 248 12.02 40.25 -24.85
CA GLN A 248 11.58 40.83 -23.58
C GLN A 248 11.03 39.84 -22.53
N SER A 249 10.54 38.66 -22.95
CA SER A 249 9.97 37.69 -21.99
C SER A 249 11.03 36.80 -21.33
N LYS A 250 12.15 36.51 -22.00
CA LYS A 250 13.29 35.72 -21.46
C LYS A 250 13.90 36.37 -20.21
N ILE A 251 13.91 37.70 -20.12
CA ILE A 251 14.44 38.44 -18.97
C ILE A 251 13.47 38.38 -17.78
N MET A 252 12.16 38.43 -18.03
CA MET A 252 11.15 38.33 -16.96
C MET A 252 11.02 36.91 -16.43
N SER A 253 11.05 35.89 -17.29
CA SER A 253 11.00 34.49 -16.86
C SER A 253 12.23 34.16 -16.01
N ALA A 254 13.44 34.51 -16.45
CA ALA A 254 14.67 34.27 -15.67
C ALA A 254 14.63 34.91 -14.27
N LYS A 255 14.05 36.10 -14.14
CA LYS A 255 13.92 36.81 -12.85
C LYS A 255 12.88 36.16 -11.93
N LEU A 256 11.79 35.66 -12.51
CA LEU A 256 10.78 34.85 -11.82
C LEU A 256 11.37 33.52 -11.33
N PHE A 257 12.18 32.86 -12.17
CA PHE A 257 12.87 31.60 -11.83
C PHE A 257 13.92 31.79 -10.72
N ASP A 258 14.69 32.88 -10.73
CA ASP A 258 15.67 33.19 -9.68
C ASP A 258 15.00 33.41 -8.30
N GLN A 259 13.80 34.00 -8.29
CA GLN A 259 13.03 34.19 -7.05
C GLN A 259 12.40 32.89 -6.55
N ILE A 260 11.85 32.05 -7.42
CA ILE A 260 11.30 30.74 -7.05
C ILE A 260 12.40 29.82 -6.52
N SER A 261 13.58 29.81 -7.16
CA SER A 261 14.74 29.02 -6.74
C SER A 261 15.23 29.40 -5.33
N LYS A 262 15.34 30.70 -5.03
CA LYS A 262 15.74 31.18 -3.69
C LYS A 262 14.73 30.86 -2.59
N LEU A 263 13.45 30.73 -2.92
CA LEU A 263 12.37 30.50 -1.95
C LEU A 263 12.12 29.02 -1.64
N LEU A 264 12.50 28.11 -2.54
CA LEU A 264 12.36 26.66 -2.38
C LEU A 264 13.47 26.03 -1.51
N VAL A 265 14.60 26.73 -1.35
CA VAL A 265 15.76 26.25 -0.58
C VAL A 265 15.52 26.31 0.94
N ASP A 266 14.58 27.11 1.41
CA ASP A 266 14.27 27.24 2.84
C ASP A 266 12.94 26.53 3.18
N SER A 267 12.98 25.47 3.99
CA SER A 267 11.88 24.51 4.18
C SER A 267 10.77 24.93 5.15
N ARG A 268 9.51 24.91 4.64
CA ARG A 268 8.19 24.62 5.28
C ARG A 268 7.10 24.77 4.18
N LEU A 269 6.79 23.67 3.51
CA LEU A 269 6.24 23.66 2.14
C LEU A 269 4.82 24.22 1.97
N SER A 270 3.85 23.91 2.85
CA SER A 270 2.44 24.31 2.60
C SER A 270 2.17 25.80 2.86
N GLY A 271 2.75 26.37 3.92
CA GLY A 271 2.59 27.79 4.27
C GLY A 271 3.30 28.72 3.28
N ARG A 272 4.46 28.31 2.76
CA ARG A 272 5.26 29.09 1.81
C ARG A 272 4.78 28.96 0.37
N PHE A 273 4.17 27.85 0.00
CA PHE A 273 3.60 27.70 -1.33
C PHE A 273 2.47 28.71 -1.59
N ASN A 274 1.60 28.96 -0.60
CA ASN A 274 0.57 30.00 -0.73
C ASN A 274 1.20 31.39 -0.90
N GLU A 275 2.28 31.72 -0.19
CA GLU A 275 3.00 32.98 -0.35
C GLU A 275 3.70 33.10 -1.73
N ILE A 276 4.22 31.98 -2.25
CA ILE A 276 4.83 31.89 -3.59
C ILE A 276 3.76 32.06 -4.68
N ARG A 277 2.60 31.42 -4.52
CA ARG A 277 1.44 31.59 -5.41
C ARG A 277 1.00 33.04 -5.44
N ASP A 278 0.85 33.67 -4.28
CA ASP A 278 0.35 35.04 -4.19
C ASP A 278 1.36 36.04 -4.81
N LYS A 279 2.68 35.80 -4.67
CA LYS A 279 3.73 36.57 -5.36
C LYS A 279 3.75 36.35 -6.89
N LEU A 280 3.54 35.11 -7.34
CA LEU A 280 3.43 34.77 -8.77
C LEU A 280 2.21 35.41 -9.42
N LEU A 281 1.07 35.38 -8.74
CA LEU A 281 -0.16 36.04 -9.19
C LEU A 281 0.04 37.56 -9.29
N GLY A 282 0.66 38.18 -8.28
CA GLY A 282 0.98 39.61 -8.29
C GLY A 282 1.92 40.02 -9.43
N LEU A 283 2.86 39.15 -9.82
CA LEU A 283 3.74 39.41 -10.98
C LEU A 283 3.01 39.25 -12.32
N LEU A 284 2.07 38.31 -12.42
CA LEU A 284 1.27 38.13 -13.63
C LEU A 284 0.28 39.29 -13.83
N GLU A 285 -0.24 39.90 -12.76
CA GLU A 285 -1.13 41.07 -12.81
C GLU A 285 -0.47 42.33 -13.42
N THR A 286 0.86 42.46 -13.37
CA THR A 286 1.56 43.70 -13.79
C THR A 286 1.65 43.97 -15.31
N ARG A 287 0.97 43.23 -16.20
CA ARG A 287 0.99 43.55 -17.65
C ARG A 287 -0.32 43.18 -18.36
N GLU A 288 -1.15 44.19 -18.65
CA GLU A 288 -2.51 44.01 -19.20
C GLU A 288 -2.65 43.92 -20.73
N ASN A 289 -1.60 44.09 -21.55
CA ASN A 289 -1.85 44.44 -22.96
C ASN A 289 -1.44 43.42 -24.05
N SER A 290 -1.57 42.10 -23.84
CA SER A 290 -1.52 41.16 -24.98
C SER A 290 -2.25 39.83 -24.76
N SER A 291 -2.88 39.29 -25.81
CA SER A 291 -3.51 37.95 -25.87
C SER A 291 -2.53 36.80 -25.50
N ILE A 292 -1.23 37.02 -25.67
CA ILE A 292 -0.17 36.07 -25.30
C ILE A 292 0.04 36.08 -23.78
N ALA A 293 -0.09 37.24 -23.11
CA ALA A 293 0.04 37.34 -21.67
C ALA A 293 -1.11 36.65 -20.92
N SER A 294 -2.33 36.68 -21.46
CA SER A 294 -3.46 35.91 -20.90
C SER A 294 -3.25 34.40 -21.04
N GLN A 295 -2.79 33.91 -22.19
CA GLN A 295 -2.49 32.48 -22.38
C GLN A 295 -1.38 31.96 -21.45
N ILE A 296 -0.33 32.76 -21.22
CA ILE A 296 0.76 32.39 -20.30
C ILE A 296 0.28 32.41 -18.85
N ARG A 297 -0.58 33.37 -18.47
CA ARG A 297 -1.21 33.42 -17.15
C ARG A 297 -2.07 32.19 -16.92
N ASP A 298 -2.92 31.83 -17.88
CA ASP A 298 -3.80 30.66 -17.81
C ASP A 298 -2.99 29.36 -17.69
N LEU A 299 -1.91 29.22 -18.48
CA LEU A 299 -1.04 28.05 -18.42
C LEU A 299 -0.27 27.97 -17.09
N SER A 300 0.27 29.09 -16.61
CA SER A 300 0.97 29.17 -15.34
C SER A 300 0.05 28.85 -14.17
N GLN A 301 -1.18 29.36 -14.20
CA GLN A 301 -2.20 29.11 -13.20
C GLN A 301 -2.60 27.63 -13.18
N ARG A 302 -2.84 27.00 -14.34
CA ARG A 302 -3.14 25.56 -14.42
C ARG A 302 -2.02 24.70 -13.83
N ILE A 303 -0.77 25.04 -14.13
CA ILE A 303 0.38 24.26 -13.64
C ILE A 303 0.53 24.43 -12.12
N LEU A 304 0.31 25.64 -11.61
CA LEU A 304 0.35 25.90 -10.17
C LEU A 304 -0.78 25.20 -9.42
N GLU A 305 -1.99 25.19 -10.00
CA GLU A 305 -3.14 24.44 -9.50
C GLU A 305 -2.86 22.94 -9.50
N ASP A 306 -2.31 22.39 -10.58
CA ASP A 306 -1.97 20.97 -10.66
C ASP A 306 -0.84 20.60 -9.70
N PHE A 307 0.16 21.46 -9.53
CA PHE A 307 1.23 21.25 -8.57
C PHE A 307 0.74 21.33 -7.11
N GLN A 308 -0.15 22.28 -6.78
CA GLN A 308 -0.81 22.33 -5.48
C GLN A 308 -1.59 21.05 -5.20
N LYS A 309 -2.40 20.56 -6.17
CA LYS A 309 -3.13 19.29 -6.02
C LYS A 309 -2.18 18.13 -5.76
N GLN A 310 -1.04 18.07 -6.46
CA GLN A 310 -0.04 17.02 -6.25
C GLN A 310 0.58 17.12 -4.86
N LEU A 311 0.94 18.32 -4.38
CA LEU A 311 1.45 18.52 -3.02
C LEU A 311 0.41 18.15 -1.96
N ASP A 312 -0.84 18.54 -2.14
CA ASP A 312 -1.92 18.19 -1.23
C ASP A 312 -2.12 16.68 -1.16
N LEU A 313 -2.01 15.97 -2.29
CA LEU A 313 -2.04 14.51 -2.33
C LEU A 313 -0.82 13.88 -1.66
N ILE A 314 0.39 14.40 -1.90
CA ILE A 314 1.62 13.92 -1.24
C ILE A 314 1.47 14.02 0.27
N VAL A 315 1.10 15.20 0.78
CA VAL A 315 0.96 15.44 2.22
C VAL A 315 -0.19 14.63 2.80
N LYS A 316 -1.32 14.57 2.10
CA LYS A 316 -2.49 13.82 2.57
C LYS A 316 -2.23 12.32 2.62
N TYR A 317 -1.46 11.78 1.68
CA TYR A 317 -1.16 10.35 1.55
C TYR A 317 0.28 10.00 1.95
N ASP A 318 0.80 10.69 2.97
CA ASP A 318 2.18 10.52 3.41
C ASP A 318 2.37 9.37 4.41
N TRP A 319 2.12 8.13 3.99
CA TRP A 319 2.42 6.95 4.82
C TRP A 319 2.86 5.74 3.99
N ASP A 320 3.53 4.82 4.66
CA ASP A 320 4.13 3.60 4.11
C ASP A 320 3.57 2.35 4.83
N PHE A 321 4.13 1.17 4.56
CA PHE A 321 3.69 -0.08 5.18
C PHE A 321 3.96 -0.09 6.69
N ASP A 322 5.08 0.48 7.12
CA ASP A 322 5.45 0.49 8.54
C ASP A 322 4.52 1.39 9.37
N HIS A 323 3.91 2.44 8.81
CA HIS A 323 2.86 3.17 9.53
C HIS A 323 1.65 2.29 9.83
N TYR A 324 1.24 1.40 8.92
CA TYR A 324 0.19 0.43 9.21
C TYR A 324 0.64 -0.54 10.32
N LEU A 325 1.87 -1.03 10.23
CA LEU A 325 2.41 -2.04 11.13
C LEU A 325 2.68 -1.52 12.55
N GLU A 326 3.26 -0.33 12.66
CA GLU A 326 3.79 0.22 13.92
C GLU A 326 2.78 1.13 14.62
N GLU A 327 1.77 1.64 13.90
CA GLU A 327 0.81 2.60 14.45
C GLU A 327 -0.64 2.08 14.34
N ASP A 328 -1.12 1.72 13.14
CA ASP A 328 -2.54 1.40 12.95
C ASP A 328 -2.95 0.06 13.58
N VAL A 329 -2.20 -1.01 13.28
CA VAL A 329 -2.48 -2.35 13.80
C VAL A 329 -2.36 -2.38 15.33
N PRO A 330 -1.32 -1.82 15.97
CA PRO A 330 -1.24 -1.73 17.42
C PRO A 330 -2.39 -0.93 18.05
N ALA A 331 -2.76 0.22 17.46
CA ALA A 331 -3.89 1.01 17.96
C ALA A 331 -5.21 0.22 17.95
N ALA A 332 -5.44 -0.57 16.89
CA ALA A 332 -6.60 -1.45 16.80
C ALA A 332 -6.56 -2.58 17.83
N ILE A 333 -5.42 -3.27 17.98
CA ILE A 333 -5.24 -4.36 18.95
C ILE A 333 -5.48 -3.84 20.37
N GLU A 334 -4.87 -2.70 20.73
CA GLU A 334 -5.04 -2.06 22.02
C GLU A 334 -6.49 -1.71 22.30
N TYR A 335 -7.16 -1.12 21.31
CA TYR A 335 -8.56 -0.76 21.44
C TYR A 335 -9.46 -1.97 21.65
N VAL A 336 -9.35 -2.98 20.80
CA VAL A 336 -10.18 -4.20 20.88
C VAL A 336 -9.92 -4.95 22.18
N THR A 337 -8.67 -5.02 22.63
CA THR A 337 -8.31 -5.62 23.92
C THR A 337 -8.95 -4.86 25.08
N ALA A 338 -8.92 -3.53 25.07
CA ALA A 338 -9.55 -2.72 26.11
C ALA A 338 -11.08 -2.82 26.11
N ALA A 339 -11.69 -2.91 24.93
CA ALA A 339 -13.14 -3.01 24.74
C ALA A 339 -13.68 -4.38 25.17
N CYS A 340 -12.97 -5.47 24.84
CA CYS A 340 -13.45 -6.83 25.05
C CYS A 340 -12.90 -7.48 26.32
N LYS A 341 -11.76 -7.01 26.83
CA LYS A 341 -11.09 -7.50 28.05
C LYS A 341 -10.88 -9.03 28.06
N PRO A 342 -10.22 -9.61 27.04
CA PRO A 342 -9.85 -11.02 27.07
C PRO A 342 -8.97 -11.31 28.29
N LYS A 343 -9.13 -12.51 28.89
CA LYS A 343 -8.52 -12.86 30.18
C LYS A 343 -7.00 -12.75 30.19
N ASP A 344 -6.36 -13.11 29.08
CA ASP A 344 -4.92 -13.11 28.91
C ASP A 344 -4.40 -11.90 28.11
N GLY A 345 -5.30 -10.97 27.75
CA GLY A 345 -4.98 -9.78 26.98
C GLY A 345 -4.69 -10.03 25.49
N LYS A 346 -5.00 -11.21 24.94
CA LYS A 346 -4.71 -11.54 23.54
C LYS A 346 -5.94 -11.51 22.63
N LEU A 347 -5.67 -11.46 21.33
CA LEU A 347 -6.67 -11.56 20.26
C LEU A 347 -6.35 -12.76 19.34
N LEU A 348 -7.36 -13.25 18.64
CA LEU A 348 -7.16 -14.01 17.41
C LEU A 348 -7.16 -13.03 16.24
N ALA A 349 -6.41 -13.33 15.18
CA ALA A 349 -6.42 -12.47 13.99
C ALA A 349 -6.46 -13.24 12.67
N ILE A 350 -7.13 -12.66 11.68
CA ILE A 350 -7.13 -13.14 10.30
C ILE A 350 -6.72 -11.99 9.39
N GLY A 351 -5.79 -12.26 8.49
CA GLY A 351 -5.34 -11.27 7.50
C GLY A 351 -5.47 -11.82 6.10
N HIS A 352 -6.06 -11.04 5.19
CA HIS A 352 -6.09 -11.34 3.76
C HIS A 352 -5.04 -10.49 3.04
N SER A 353 -4.27 -11.10 2.12
CA SER A 353 -3.30 -10.38 1.30
C SER A 353 -2.34 -9.55 2.18
N MET A 354 -2.22 -8.24 1.96
CA MET A 354 -1.44 -7.33 2.82
C MET A 354 -1.82 -7.42 4.31
N GLY A 355 -3.08 -7.68 4.66
CA GLY A 355 -3.50 -7.89 6.04
C GLY A 355 -2.78 -9.07 6.71
N GLY A 356 -2.56 -10.17 5.97
CA GLY A 356 -1.77 -11.29 6.47
C GLY A 356 -0.27 -10.99 6.48
N ILE A 357 0.22 -10.18 5.54
CA ILE A 357 1.60 -9.67 5.55
C ILE A 357 1.84 -8.81 6.81
N LEU A 358 0.88 -7.96 7.20
CA LEU A 358 0.94 -7.19 8.44
C LEU A 358 0.98 -8.09 9.68
N LEU A 359 0.21 -9.17 9.71
CA LEU A 359 0.26 -10.15 10.80
C LEU A 359 1.64 -10.84 10.87
N TYR A 360 2.17 -11.30 9.73
CA TYR A 360 3.51 -11.86 9.67
C TYR A 360 4.58 -10.87 10.13
N ALA A 361 4.54 -9.62 9.66
CA ALA A 361 5.47 -8.58 10.05
C ALA A 361 5.34 -8.23 11.55
N THR A 362 4.13 -8.27 12.10
CA THR A 362 3.87 -8.09 13.54
C THR A 362 4.56 -9.18 14.35
N LEU A 363 4.41 -10.44 13.94
CA LEU A 363 5.09 -11.58 14.58
C LEU A 363 6.62 -11.46 14.47
N SER A 364 7.14 -11.05 13.31
CA SER A 364 8.57 -10.83 13.09
C SER A 364 9.16 -9.72 13.97
N ARG A 365 8.40 -8.66 14.27
CA ARG A 365 8.83 -7.54 15.12
C ARG A 365 8.68 -7.85 16.61
N CYS A 366 7.54 -8.39 17.01
CA CYS A 366 7.18 -8.56 18.42
C CYS A 366 7.64 -9.90 19.00
N GLY A 367 8.01 -10.88 18.16
CA GLY A 367 8.41 -12.22 18.61
C GLY A 367 7.32 -12.86 19.46
N ARG A 368 7.61 -13.04 20.76
CA ARG A 368 6.70 -13.69 21.73
C ARG A 368 5.65 -12.77 22.34
N ASP A 369 5.74 -11.46 22.14
CA ASP A 369 4.87 -10.46 22.77
C ASP A 369 3.92 -9.79 21.77
N SER A 370 3.41 -10.58 20.82
CA SER A 370 2.54 -10.08 19.73
C SER A 370 1.13 -9.73 20.19
N ARG A 371 0.73 -10.10 21.42
CA ARG A 371 -0.67 -10.09 21.91
C ARG A 371 -1.64 -10.88 21.02
N LEU A 372 -1.14 -11.81 20.22
CA LEU A 372 -1.94 -12.67 19.35
C LEU A 372 -1.87 -14.11 19.86
N ALA A 373 -3.03 -14.74 20.05
CA ALA A 373 -3.15 -16.13 20.49
C ALA A 373 -2.90 -17.11 19.33
N ALA A 374 -3.41 -16.79 18.14
CA ALA A 374 -3.15 -17.48 16.88
C ALA A 374 -3.52 -16.57 15.70
N ILE A 375 -2.92 -16.81 14.53
CA ILE A 375 -3.25 -16.09 13.30
C ILE A 375 -3.63 -17.01 12.15
N VAL A 376 -4.48 -16.50 11.26
CA VAL A 376 -4.77 -17.10 9.96
C VAL A 376 -4.41 -16.11 8.86
N THR A 377 -3.67 -16.55 7.86
CA THR A 377 -3.34 -15.70 6.69
C THR A 377 -3.93 -16.31 5.43
N LEU A 378 -4.64 -15.48 4.65
CA LEU A 378 -5.30 -15.87 3.41
C LEU A 378 -4.56 -15.18 2.26
N ALA A 379 -3.92 -15.96 1.38
CA ALA A 379 -3.21 -15.44 0.21
C ALA A 379 -2.14 -14.38 0.56
N SER A 380 -1.25 -14.69 1.50
CA SER A 380 -0.22 -13.77 1.99
C SER A 380 1.17 -14.40 1.98
N SER A 381 2.18 -13.62 1.59
CA SER A 381 3.59 -14.02 1.64
C SER A 381 4.49 -12.84 2.04
N LEU A 382 5.60 -13.13 2.72
CA LEU A 382 6.68 -12.17 2.99
C LEU A 382 7.70 -12.08 1.85
N ASP A 383 7.71 -13.05 0.94
CA ASP A 383 8.67 -13.15 -0.17
C ASP A 383 7.99 -13.71 -1.43
N TYR A 384 8.11 -12.97 -2.54
CA TYR A 384 7.55 -13.30 -3.84
C TYR A 384 8.64 -13.55 -4.90
N THR A 385 9.92 -13.49 -4.55
CA THR A 385 11.03 -13.54 -5.51
C THR A 385 11.00 -14.82 -6.36
N SER A 386 10.77 -15.97 -5.74
CA SER A 386 10.66 -17.29 -6.40
C SER A 386 9.35 -17.50 -7.16
N SER A 387 8.31 -16.73 -6.85
CA SER A 387 6.93 -16.98 -7.33
C SER A 387 6.66 -16.46 -8.74
N LYS A 388 5.59 -16.95 -9.38
CA LYS A 388 5.09 -16.40 -10.65
C LYS A 388 4.07 -15.26 -10.47
N SER A 389 4.10 -14.57 -9.33
CA SER A 389 3.13 -13.53 -9.00
C SER A 389 3.05 -12.45 -10.07
N THR A 390 1.81 -12.13 -10.48
CA THR A 390 1.50 -11.03 -11.39
C THR A 390 1.82 -9.66 -10.80
N LEU A 391 1.97 -9.54 -9.47
CA LEU A 391 2.44 -8.31 -8.82
C LEU A 391 3.89 -7.95 -9.20
N LYS A 392 4.67 -8.86 -9.81
CA LYS A 392 5.97 -8.53 -10.41
C LYS A 392 5.84 -7.45 -11.50
N LEU A 393 4.66 -7.27 -12.10
CA LEU A 393 4.37 -6.16 -13.01
C LEU A 393 4.43 -4.78 -12.33
N LEU A 394 4.46 -4.71 -10.99
CA LEU A 394 4.66 -3.48 -10.24
C LEU A 394 6.15 -3.12 -10.07
N LEU A 395 7.09 -4.01 -10.39
CA LEU A 395 8.54 -3.75 -10.29
C LEU A 395 9.02 -2.54 -11.13
N PRO A 396 8.49 -2.26 -12.34
CA PRO A 396 8.84 -1.04 -13.07
C PRO A 396 8.43 0.25 -12.35
N LEU A 397 7.45 0.17 -11.44
CA LEU A 397 7.06 1.27 -10.54
C LEU A 397 7.94 1.34 -9.28
N ALA A 398 8.97 0.49 -9.15
CA ALA A 398 9.87 0.50 -8.01
C ALA A 398 11.02 1.51 -8.12
N ASP A 399 11.11 2.25 -9.24
CA ASP A 399 11.95 3.44 -9.35
C ASP A 399 11.37 4.52 -8.42
N PRO A 400 12.06 4.88 -7.31
CA PRO A 400 11.54 5.85 -6.37
C PRO A 400 11.26 7.21 -7.01
N ALA A 401 12.00 7.61 -8.05
CA ALA A 401 11.79 8.90 -8.70
C ALA A 401 10.49 8.93 -9.50
N GLN A 402 10.19 7.86 -10.23
CA GLN A 402 8.95 7.73 -11.02
C GLN A 402 7.74 7.49 -10.12
N ALA A 403 7.89 6.67 -9.07
CA ALA A 403 6.83 6.40 -8.11
C ALA A 403 6.48 7.62 -7.26
N LEU A 404 7.47 8.39 -6.78
CA LEU A 404 7.21 9.61 -6.01
C LEU A 404 6.65 10.74 -6.89
N SER A 405 6.81 10.65 -8.21
CA SER A 405 6.17 11.58 -9.15
C SER A 405 4.64 11.37 -9.23
N VAL A 406 4.14 10.21 -8.80
CA VAL A 406 2.72 9.89 -8.72
C VAL A 406 2.40 9.54 -7.27
N PRO A 407 1.96 10.49 -6.44
CA PRO A 407 1.87 10.29 -4.98
C PRO A 407 0.91 9.19 -4.56
N VAL A 408 -0.10 8.91 -5.38
CA VAL A 408 -1.15 7.94 -5.10
C VAL A 408 -1.58 7.20 -6.35
N VAL A 409 -1.99 5.95 -6.17
CA VAL A 409 -2.64 5.13 -7.19
C VAL A 409 -4.13 5.03 -6.85
N PRO A 410 -5.04 5.64 -7.64
CA PRO A 410 -6.48 5.60 -7.39
C PRO A 410 -7.07 4.25 -7.85
N LEU A 411 -6.62 3.14 -7.24
CA LEU A 411 -6.93 1.78 -7.68
C LEU A 411 -8.44 1.53 -7.79
N GLY A 412 -9.22 1.97 -6.79
CA GLY A 412 -10.69 1.86 -6.82
C GLY A 412 -11.32 2.52 -8.05
N THR A 413 -10.94 3.76 -8.35
CA THR A 413 -11.44 4.49 -9.51
C THR A 413 -11.04 3.82 -10.82
N LEU A 414 -9.80 3.32 -10.92
CA LEU A 414 -9.31 2.63 -12.11
C LEU A 414 -10.05 1.32 -12.35
N LEU A 415 -10.23 0.50 -11.30
CA LEU A 415 -10.97 -0.76 -11.40
C LEU A 415 -12.46 -0.51 -11.69
N ALA A 416 -13.08 0.48 -11.05
CA ALA A 416 -14.45 0.87 -11.35
C ALA A 416 -14.61 1.30 -12.81
N ALA A 417 -13.71 2.13 -13.34
CA ALA A 417 -13.75 2.57 -14.74
C ALA A 417 -13.51 1.41 -15.74
N ALA A 418 -12.66 0.44 -15.38
CA ALA A 418 -12.41 -0.75 -16.20
C ALA A 418 -13.51 -1.82 -16.09
N PHE A 419 -14.34 -1.77 -15.05
CA PHE A 419 -15.32 -2.82 -14.74
C PHE A 419 -16.29 -3.11 -15.90
N PRO A 420 -16.90 -2.11 -16.60
CA PRO A 420 -17.76 -2.38 -17.75
C PRO A 420 -17.03 -3.14 -18.87
N LEU A 421 -15.76 -2.80 -19.13
CA LEU A 421 -14.95 -3.46 -20.16
C LEU A 421 -14.55 -4.90 -19.77
N SER A 422 -14.55 -5.21 -18.47
CA SER A 422 -14.27 -6.56 -17.96
C SER A 422 -15.51 -7.45 -17.92
N SER A 423 -16.68 -6.86 -17.68
CA SER A 423 -17.90 -7.59 -17.28
C SER A 423 -19.09 -7.40 -18.23
N GLN A 424 -18.92 -6.66 -19.32
CA GLN A 424 -19.91 -6.50 -20.39
C GLN A 424 -19.29 -6.77 -21.76
N PRO A 425 -20.08 -7.20 -22.77
CA PRO A 425 -19.60 -7.38 -24.13
C PRO A 425 -18.91 -6.12 -24.66
N PRO A 426 -17.73 -6.23 -25.30
CA PRO A 426 -17.09 -7.46 -25.80
C PRO A 426 -16.06 -8.11 -24.83
N TYR A 427 -16.12 -7.82 -23.52
CA TYR A 427 -15.30 -8.47 -22.48
C TYR A 427 -13.78 -8.33 -22.65
N VAL A 428 -13.33 -7.21 -23.23
CA VAL A 428 -11.92 -6.94 -23.59
C VAL A 428 -10.98 -7.07 -22.40
N LEU A 429 -11.45 -6.78 -21.19
CA LEU A 429 -10.66 -6.85 -19.95
C LEU A 429 -11.13 -7.93 -18.98
N SER A 430 -11.85 -8.97 -19.44
CA SER A 430 -12.36 -10.05 -18.59
C SER A 430 -11.28 -10.77 -17.78
N TRP A 431 -10.06 -10.84 -18.31
CA TRP A 431 -8.89 -11.40 -17.61
C TRP A 431 -8.60 -10.71 -16.27
N LEU A 432 -9.00 -9.44 -16.06
CA LEU A 432 -8.86 -8.75 -14.78
C LEU A 432 -9.69 -9.41 -13.67
N ASN A 433 -10.87 -9.95 -14.01
CA ASN A 433 -11.74 -10.59 -13.03
C ASN A 433 -11.09 -11.86 -12.45
N ASN A 434 -10.30 -12.57 -13.26
CA ASN A 434 -9.59 -13.78 -12.85
C ASN A 434 -8.48 -13.51 -11.81
N LEU A 435 -8.03 -12.26 -11.67
CA LEU A 435 -7.12 -11.87 -10.58
C LEU A 435 -7.85 -11.78 -9.24
N ILE A 436 -9.17 -11.54 -9.26
CA ILE A 436 -10.00 -11.37 -8.08
C ILE A 436 -10.66 -12.71 -7.72
N SER A 437 -11.41 -13.31 -8.64
CA SER A 437 -12.20 -14.52 -8.40
C SER A 437 -12.05 -15.49 -9.56
N ALA A 438 -11.97 -16.78 -9.25
CA ALA A 438 -11.96 -17.85 -10.24
C ALA A 438 -13.34 -17.96 -10.90
N GLU A 439 -13.36 -18.63 -12.05
CA GLU A 439 -14.59 -18.88 -12.80
C GLU A 439 -15.66 -19.52 -11.90
N ASP A 440 -16.88 -19.00 -11.99
CA ASP A 440 -18.05 -19.40 -11.20
C ASP A 440 -17.94 -19.31 -9.66
N MET A 441 -16.87 -18.72 -9.12
CA MET A 441 -16.70 -18.60 -7.67
C MET A 441 -17.37 -17.38 -7.04
N MET A 442 -17.61 -16.31 -7.80
CA MET A 442 -18.30 -15.13 -7.29
C MET A 442 -19.43 -14.71 -8.20
N HIS A 443 -20.61 -14.51 -7.62
CA HIS A 443 -21.77 -14.04 -8.37
C HIS A 443 -21.47 -12.65 -8.98
N PRO A 444 -21.82 -12.37 -10.24
CA PRO A 444 -21.48 -11.12 -10.92
C PRO A 444 -21.87 -9.84 -10.14
N GLU A 445 -23.03 -9.84 -9.49
CA GLU A 445 -23.46 -8.70 -8.65
C GLU A 445 -22.60 -8.51 -7.40
N LEU A 446 -22.09 -9.60 -6.80
CA LEU A 446 -21.17 -9.51 -5.67
C LEU A 446 -19.79 -9.02 -6.14
N LEU A 447 -19.33 -9.48 -7.31
CA LEU A 447 -18.10 -9.01 -7.93
C LEU A 447 -18.19 -7.51 -8.26
N LYS A 448 -19.31 -7.06 -8.84
CA LYS A 448 -19.60 -5.64 -9.07
C LYS A 448 -19.54 -4.84 -7.77
N LYS A 449 -20.24 -5.30 -6.72
CA LYS A 449 -20.24 -4.62 -5.43
C LYS A 449 -18.84 -4.55 -4.81
N LEU A 450 -18.06 -5.63 -4.91
CA LEU A 450 -16.67 -5.70 -4.46
C LEU A 450 -15.83 -4.66 -5.21
N VAL A 451 -15.83 -4.68 -6.55
CA VAL A 451 -15.02 -3.76 -7.36
C VAL A 451 -15.35 -2.29 -7.09
N LEU A 452 -16.63 -1.95 -6.94
CA LEU A 452 -17.06 -0.55 -6.79
C LEU A 452 -16.88 0.02 -5.39
N ASN A 453 -16.89 -0.82 -4.34
CA ASN A 453 -16.92 -0.32 -2.95
C ASN A 453 -15.74 -0.75 -2.10
N ASN A 454 -15.00 -1.79 -2.48
CA ASN A 454 -13.92 -2.31 -1.64
C ASN A 454 -12.58 -1.61 -1.90
N PHE A 455 -12.27 -1.32 -3.18
CA PHE A 455 -10.95 -0.83 -3.56
C PHE A 455 -10.80 0.68 -3.33
N CYS A 456 -9.72 1.07 -2.68
CA CYS A 456 -9.40 2.41 -2.22
C CYS A 456 -8.16 2.97 -2.95
N THR A 457 -7.87 4.24 -2.72
CA THR A 457 -6.62 4.87 -3.17
C THR A 457 -5.43 4.39 -2.34
N ILE A 458 -4.31 4.08 -2.99
CA ILE A 458 -3.11 3.53 -2.36
C ILE A 458 -1.97 4.55 -2.46
N PRO A 459 -1.29 4.90 -1.35
CA PRO A 459 -0.08 5.71 -1.41
C PRO A 459 1.06 5.05 -2.20
N ALA A 460 1.82 5.86 -2.94
CA ALA A 460 3.00 5.36 -3.63
C ALA A 460 4.09 4.88 -2.67
N LYS A 461 4.27 5.54 -1.51
CA LYS A 461 5.24 5.11 -0.48
C LYS A 461 4.96 3.69 0.03
N LEU A 462 3.69 3.37 0.24
CA LEU A 462 3.25 2.02 0.59
C LEU A 462 3.61 1.01 -0.50
N LEU A 463 3.27 1.29 -1.76
CA LEU A 463 3.58 0.40 -2.88
C LEU A 463 5.09 0.20 -3.03
N LEU A 464 5.87 1.28 -2.94
CA LEU A 464 7.33 1.24 -3.00
C LEU A 464 7.91 0.31 -1.95
N GLN A 465 7.45 0.39 -0.70
CA GLN A 465 7.91 -0.51 0.34
C GLN A 465 7.48 -1.96 0.07
N LEU A 466 6.23 -2.19 -0.34
CA LEU A 466 5.74 -3.53 -0.71
C LEU A 466 6.53 -4.13 -1.89
N THR A 467 7.09 -3.33 -2.81
CA THR A 467 7.93 -3.86 -3.90
C THR A 467 9.19 -4.57 -3.41
N THR A 468 9.64 -4.30 -2.17
CA THR A 468 10.78 -5.01 -1.59
C THR A 468 10.51 -6.51 -1.43
N ALA A 469 9.24 -6.91 -1.27
CA ALA A 469 8.85 -8.32 -1.20
C ALA A 469 9.18 -9.15 -2.45
N PHE A 470 9.49 -8.49 -3.57
CA PHE A 470 9.89 -9.14 -4.82
C PHE A 470 11.42 -9.18 -5.00
N ARG A 471 12.18 -8.57 -4.10
CA ARG A 471 13.65 -8.51 -4.13
C ARG A 471 14.24 -9.57 -3.20
N GLU A 472 15.51 -9.89 -3.43
CA GLU A 472 16.27 -10.76 -2.54
C GLU A 472 16.20 -10.24 -1.10
N GLY A 473 15.84 -11.12 -0.16
CA GLY A 473 15.58 -10.75 1.24
C GLY A 473 14.09 -10.60 1.59
N GLY A 474 13.20 -10.54 0.60
CA GLY A 474 11.76 -10.36 0.81
C GLY A 474 11.41 -8.99 1.38
N LEU A 475 10.22 -8.87 1.97
CA LEU A 475 9.70 -7.59 2.47
C LEU A 475 10.63 -7.00 3.53
N CYS A 476 10.99 -5.74 3.35
CA CYS A 476 11.81 -4.97 4.27
C CYS A 476 11.05 -3.81 4.91
N ASP A 477 11.56 -3.38 6.06
CA ASP A 477 11.13 -2.15 6.71
C ASP A 477 11.48 -0.89 5.92
N ARG A 478 10.98 0.26 6.37
CA ARG A 478 11.13 1.54 5.69
C ARG A 478 12.59 1.97 5.53
N SER A 479 13.49 1.53 6.41
CA SER A 479 14.94 1.79 6.31
C SER A 479 15.67 0.79 5.41
N GLY A 480 15.02 -0.31 5.00
CA GLY A 480 15.63 -1.37 4.20
C GLY A 480 16.65 -2.20 4.97
N THR A 481 16.64 -2.14 6.30
CA THR A 481 17.64 -2.77 7.17
C THR A 481 17.11 -4.00 7.90
N PHE A 482 15.78 -4.17 7.95
CA PHE A 482 15.14 -5.28 8.60
C PHE A 482 14.26 -6.04 7.62
N SER A 483 14.67 -7.27 7.28
CA SER A 483 13.87 -8.21 6.50
C SER A 483 12.96 -9.00 7.42
N TYR A 484 11.64 -8.87 7.21
CA TYR A 484 10.64 -9.49 8.10
C TYR A 484 10.73 -11.01 8.07
N LYS A 485 11.03 -11.61 6.91
CA LYS A 485 11.10 -13.06 6.73
C LYS A 485 12.17 -13.73 7.60
N ASP A 486 13.26 -13.02 7.87
CA ASP A 486 14.39 -13.52 8.67
C ASP A 486 14.05 -13.63 10.17
N HIS A 487 12.90 -13.13 10.59
CA HIS A 487 12.54 -12.98 12.00
C HIS A 487 11.29 -13.76 12.40
N ILE A 488 10.47 -14.20 11.43
CA ILE A 488 9.18 -14.84 11.71
C ILE A 488 9.31 -16.12 12.54
N HIS A 489 10.41 -16.86 12.36
CA HIS A 489 10.72 -18.10 13.10
C HIS A 489 10.88 -17.90 14.63
N LYS A 490 11.01 -16.65 15.09
CA LYS A 490 11.17 -16.31 16.51
C LYS A 490 9.83 -16.24 17.25
N SER A 491 8.72 -16.18 16.51
CA SER A 491 7.37 -16.22 17.06
C SER A 491 7.03 -17.59 17.61
N ASN A 492 6.20 -17.62 18.66
CA ASN A 492 5.56 -18.82 19.22
C ASN A 492 4.06 -18.88 18.93
N VAL A 493 3.54 -17.96 18.11
CA VAL A 493 2.12 -17.90 17.75
C VAL A 493 1.82 -18.96 16.69
N PRO A 494 0.82 -19.82 16.90
CA PRO A 494 0.33 -20.75 15.87
C PRO A 494 -0.23 -20.02 14.65
N ILE A 495 0.05 -20.56 13.45
CA ILE A 495 -0.26 -19.95 12.15
C ILE A 495 -0.97 -20.96 11.25
N LEU A 496 -2.11 -20.58 10.69
CA LEU A 496 -2.72 -21.26 9.55
C LEU A 496 -2.52 -20.43 8.28
N ALA A 497 -1.71 -20.92 7.34
CA ALA A 497 -1.43 -20.28 6.07
C ALA A 497 -2.26 -20.94 4.95
N LEU A 498 -3.15 -20.17 4.33
CA LEU A 498 -4.06 -20.67 3.28
C LEU A 498 -3.74 -20.01 1.93
N ALA A 499 -3.74 -20.83 0.88
CA ALA A 499 -3.57 -20.39 -0.51
C ALA A 499 -4.70 -20.89 -1.41
N GLY A 500 -4.99 -20.15 -2.48
CA GLY A 500 -5.87 -20.59 -3.57
C GLY A 500 -5.02 -21.10 -4.73
N ASP A 501 -5.39 -22.25 -5.30
CA ASP A 501 -4.61 -22.92 -6.34
C ASP A 501 -4.49 -22.13 -7.66
N ARG A 502 -5.40 -21.19 -7.91
CA ARG A 502 -5.39 -20.28 -9.06
C ARG A 502 -5.13 -18.82 -8.65
N ASP A 503 -4.59 -18.58 -7.47
CA ASP A 503 -4.21 -17.23 -7.06
C ASP A 503 -2.99 -16.73 -7.86
N LEU A 504 -3.23 -15.81 -8.80
CA LEU A 504 -2.17 -15.21 -9.61
C LEU A 504 -1.49 -14.01 -8.92
N ILE A 505 -2.08 -13.48 -7.84
CA ILE A 505 -1.55 -12.36 -7.07
C ILE A 505 -0.60 -12.90 -6.00
N CYS A 506 -1.05 -13.89 -5.23
CA CYS A 506 -0.24 -14.61 -4.26
C CYS A 506 -0.27 -16.12 -4.53
N PRO A 507 0.52 -16.59 -5.51
CA PRO A 507 0.56 -18.00 -5.86
C PRO A 507 0.86 -18.92 -4.67
N PRO A 508 0.34 -20.17 -4.68
CA PRO A 508 0.58 -21.14 -3.60
C PRO A 508 2.05 -21.29 -3.23
N GLU A 509 2.97 -21.28 -4.21
CA GLU A 509 4.40 -21.41 -3.93
C GLU A 509 4.94 -20.25 -3.06
N ALA A 510 4.39 -19.03 -3.19
CA ALA A 510 4.80 -17.90 -2.35
C ALA A 510 4.34 -18.09 -0.90
N VAL A 511 3.10 -18.56 -0.72
CA VAL A 511 2.54 -18.85 0.61
C VAL A 511 3.32 -19.99 1.27
N GLU A 512 3.60 -21.04 0.52
CA GLU A 512 4.40 -22.18 0.98
C GLU A 512 5.82 -21.77 1.37
N ASP A 513 6.48 -20.94 0.56
CA ASP A 513 7.84 -20.46 0.83
C ASP A 513 7.89 -19.64 2.13
N THR A 514 6.88 -18.82 2.42
CA THR A 514 6.76 -18.15 3.73
C THR A 514 6.48 -19.14 4.85
N ALA A 515 5.60 -20.13 4.63
CA ALA A 515 5.27 -21.15 5.63
C ALA A 515 6.50 -21.96 6.07
N LYS A 516 7.41 -22.28 5.14
CA LYS A 516 8.68 -22.99 5.42
C LYS A 516 9.63 -22.23 6.35
N LEU A 517 9.45 -20.92 6.52
CA LEU A 517 10.24 -20.11 7.45
C LEU A 517 9.77 -20.23 8.90
N ILE A 518 8.58 -20.79 9.13
CA ILE A 518 7.97 -20.94 10.45
C ILE A 518 8.26 -22.35 10.98
N PRO A 519 8.56 -22.52 12.28
CA PRO A 519 8.73 -23.85 12.87
C PRO A 519 7.54 -24.77 12.57
N GLU A 520 7.82 -25.99 12.13
CA GLU A 520 6.82 -26.95 11.63
C GLU A 520 5.66 -27.19 12.62
N HIS A 521 5.95 -27.25 13.92
CA HIS A 521 4.94 -27.43 14.96
C HIS A 521 4.02 -26.21 15.20
N LEU A 522 4.32 -25.06 14.60
CA LEU A 522 3.56 -23.82 14.73
C LEU A 522 2.81 -23.44 13.46
N VAL A 523 3.07 -24.08 12.32
CA VAL A 523 2.46 -23.71 11.04
C VAL A 523 1.67 -24.86 10.45
N THR A 524 0.48 -24.56 9.96
CA THR A 524 -0.27 -25.44 9.05
C THR A 524 -0.43 -24.71 7.73
N TYR A 525 0.04 -25.32 6.65
CA TYR A 525 -0.16 -24.82 5.29
C TYR A 525 -1.21 -25.65 4.57
N LYS A 526 -2.15 -25.00 3.88
CA LYS A 526 -3.16 -25.68 3.08
C LYS A 526 -3.51 -24.89 1.82
N VAL A 527 -3.59 -25.59 0.70
CA VAL A 527 -4.10 -25.05 -0.57
C VAL A 527 -5.55 -25.46 -0.74
N PHE A 528 -6.38 -24.52 -1.20
CA PHE A 528 -7.74 -24.77 -1.64
C PHE A 528 -7.82 -24.77 -3.16
N GLY A 529 -8.52 -25.77 -3.68
CA GLY A 529 -8.67 -26.06 -5.09
C GLY A 529 -8.21 -27.48 -5.41
N GLU A 530 -8.88 -28.12 -6.36
CA GLU A 530 -8.61 -29.51 -6.72
C GLU A 530 -8.78 -29.76 -8.23
N PRO A 531 -8.05 -30.72 -8.82
CA PRO A 531 -8.20 -31.05 -10.23
C PRO A 531 -9.62 -31.52 -10.55
N GLY A 532 -10.31 -30.81 -11.47
CA GLY A 532 -11.68 -31.13 -11.86
C GLY A 532 -12.76 -30.70 -10.85
N GLY A 533 -12.37 -30.05 -9.75
CA GLY A 533 -13.28 -29.44 -8.78
C GLY A 533 -13.21 -27.91 -8.82
N PRO A 534 -13.75 -27.23 -7.80
CA PRO A 534 -13.70 -25.77 -7.73
C PRO A 534 -12.26 -25.29 -7.56
N HIS A 535 -11.97 -24.12 -8.13
CA HIS A 535 -10.67 -23.46 -8.04
C HIS A 535 -10.81 -22.17 -7.24
N TYR A 536 -9.71 -21.71 -6.63
CA TYR A 536 -9.73 -20.53 -5.77
C TYR A 536 -8.69 -19.51 -6.25
N ALA A 537 -9.15 -18.33 -6.65
CA ALA A 537 -8.32 -17.16 -6.88
C ALA A 537 -8.16 -16.32 -5.61
N HIS A 538 -7.55 -15.14 -5.74
CA HIS A 538 -7.08 -14.32 -4.62
C HIS A 538 -8.15 -13.97 -3.59
N TYR A 539 -9.37 -13.68 -4.05
CA TYR A 539 -10.47 -13.27 -3.18
C TYR A 539 -11.38 -14.43 -2.75
N ASP A 540 -11.30 -15.58 -3.41
CA ASP A 540 -12.26 -16.67 -3.20
C ASP A 540 -12.12 -17.32 -1.82
N LEU A 541 -10.92 -17.26 -1.23
CA LEU A 541 -10.70 -17.68 0.16
C LEU A 541 -11.49 -16.85 1.17
N VAL A 542 -11.85 -15.62 0.80
CA VAL A 542 -12.61 -14.68 1.64
C VAL A 542 -14.07 -14.65 1.25
N GLY A 543 -14.41 -14.44 -0.02
CA GLY A 543 -15.78 -14.16 -0.47
C GLY A 543 -16.32 -15.11 -1.52
N GLY A 544 -15.62 -16.21 -1.82
CA GLY A 544 -16.04 -17.19 -2.80
C GLY A 544 -17.31 -17.93 -2.34
N ARG A 545 -18.16 -18.30 -3.29
CA ARG A 545 -19.45 -18.98 -3.05
C ARG A 545 -19.32 -20.22 -2.18
N LEU A 546 -18.26 -21.01 -2.38
CA LEU A 546 -17.99 -22.25 -1.64
C LEU A 546 -17.13 -22.04 -0.39
N ALA A 547 -16.70 -20.81 -0.10
CA ALA A 547 -15.81 -20.53 1.03
C ALA A 547 -16.46 -20.91 2.37
N VAL A 548 -17.77 -20.68 2.52
CA VAL A 548 -18.54 -21.06 3.71
C VAL A 548 -18.51 -22.57 3.97
N GLU A 549 -18.54 -23.37 2.91
CA GLU A 549 -18.63 -24.83 3.00
C GLU A 549 -17.25 -25.49 3.08
N GLN A 550 -16.25 -24.95 2.39
CA GLN A 550 -14.95 -25.59 2.22
C GLN A 550 -13.82 -24.92 3.01
N VAL A 551 -13.78 -23.58 3.03
CA VAL A 551 -12.66 -22.80 3.58
C VAL A 551 -12.89 -22.47 5.06
N TYR A 552 -14.02 -21.86 5.39
CA TYR A 552 -14.30 -21.34 6.73
C TYR A 552 -14.30 -22.43 7.81
N PRO A 553 -14.80 -23.66 7.59
CA PRO A 553 -14.73 -24.70 8.62
C PRO A 553 -13.31 -25.03 9.06
N CYS A 554 -12.35 -24.98 8.12
CA CYS A 554 -10.91 -25.16 8.42
C CYS A 554 -10.39 -24.03 9.33
N ILE A 555 -10.78 -22.79 9.04
CA ILE A 555 -10.42 -21.60 9.81
C ILE A 555 -11.01 -21.68 11.22
N VAL A 556 -12.32 -21.94 11.32
CA VAL A 556 -13.04 -22.03 12.59
C VAL A 556 -12.47 -23.15 13.46
N GLN A 557 -12.16 -24.31 12.88
CA GLN A 557 -11.55 -25.42 13.62
C GLN A 557 -10.19 -25.04 14.20
N PHE A 558 -9.33 -24.41 13.39
CA PHE A 558 -8.02 -23.95 13.83
C PHE A 558 -8.13 -22.91 14.96
N LEU A 559 -8.92 -21.86 14.75
CA LEU A 559 -9.12 -20.81 15.74
C LEU A 559 -9.72 -21.37 17.04
N SER A 560 -10.71 -22.26 16.95
CA SER A 560 -11.33 -22.89 18.12
C SER A 560 -10.32 -23.68 18.95
N ARG A 561 -9.36 -24.37 18.32
CA ARG A 561 -8.31 -25.11 19.00
C ARG A 561 -7.40 -24.18 19.80
N HIS A 562 -7.11 -23.00 19.24
CA HIS A 562 -6.19 -22.03 19.83
C HIS A 562 -6.89 -20.96 20.69
N ASP A 563 -8.22 -20.99 20.77
CA ASP A 563 -9.01 -20.11 21.64
C ASP A 563 -9.02 -20.57 23.11
N SER A 564 -8.51 -21.77 23.41
CA SER A 564 -8.58 -22.40 24.74
C SER A 564 -7.25 -22.41 25.52
N MET A 565 -6.18 -21.93 24.90
CA MET A 565 -4.85 -21.76 25.52
C MET A 565 -4.68 -20.34 26.04
#